data_AF-A0A5K1UZD8-F1
#
_entry.id   AF-A0A5K1UZD8-F1
#
_cell.length_a   1.000
_cell.length_b   1.000
_cell.length_c   1.000
_cell.angle_alpha   90.00
_cell.angle_beta   90.00
_cell.angle_gamma   90.00
#
_symmetry.space_group_name_H-M   'P 1'
#
loop_
_entity.id
_entity.type
_entity.pdbx_description
1 polymer ?
#
loop_
_entity_poly.entity_id
_entity_poly.type
_entity_poly.pdbx_seq_one_letter_code
_entity_poly.pdbx_strand_id
1 'polypeptide(L)'
;MSEDTSPINEIEQMKKEYEEKIKKMTEENKKQIEEVKRLKGLILKQEEAQTEIVSGYEEQISQLQKNTQVIEKQKEEIEEVKQENKELQKSIERANTEIEKQKKIIQTLSGIGRKMKEDQEKIIKEKVTILEEELEQIKKENQRKVKENEELNTEIKDITNQLKEMDEIKQLNIQRNETITKLYEENETLKKTVENFTQDLQSKIMNETYYVDKRIVNKLLISYITKPHQRMEIVNLMSKIMDFTDEEKRLLGLSQETTQTGLFNYFFGKTDEYDEPPKYDLKDKTFGDLWVEFLLRESGSLDAQQPTNQK
;
A
#
# COMPACT_ATOMS: atom_id res chain seq x y z
N MET A 1 143.79 146.46 59.99
CA MET A 1 144.77 145.59 59.32
C MET A 1 144.16 144.21 59.24
N SER A 2 144.15 143.64 58.02
CA SER A 2 143.98 142.21 57.64
C SER A 2 142.69 141.50 58.09
N GLU A 3 141.95 140.72 57.30
CA GLU A 3 141.89 140.30 55.89
C GLU A 3 140.73 139.26 55.93
N ASP A 4 139.63 139.45 55.21
CA ASP A 4 139.38 138.83 53.90
C ASP A 4 139.14 137.29 53.95
N THR A 5 137.85 136.88 53.99
CA THR A 5 137.22 135.63 53.46
C THR A 5 135.76 135.46 53.97
N SER A 6 134.95 136.52 53.92
CA SER A 6 133.59 136.57 54.49
C SER A 6 132.41 136.17 53.57
N PRO A 7 132.50 136.06 52.22
CA PRO A 7 131.38 135.56 51.40
C PRO A 7 131.54 134.09 50.95
N ILE A 8 132.76 133.56 50.92
CA ILE A 8 133.05 132.24 50.34
C ILE A 8 132.52 131.12 51.23
N ASN A 9 132.68 131.23 52.56
CA ASN A 9 132.30 130.16 53.50
C ASN A 9 130.77 130.01 53.63
N GLU A 10 130.00 131.11 53.58
CA GLU A 10 128.53 131.09 53.57
C GLU A 10 127.96 130.58 52.23
N ILE A 11 128.61 130.91 51.11
CA ILE A 11 128.27 130.35 49.79
C ILE A 11 128.59 128.84 49.75
N GLU A 12 129.69 128.40 50.36
CA GLU A 12 130.07 126.99 50.48
C GLU A 12 129.07 126.20 51.36
N GLN A 13 128.59 126.82 52.45
CA GLN A 13 127.59 126.24 53.35
C GLN A 13 126.21 126.14 52.67
N MET A 14 125.75 127.20 52.00
CA MET A 14 124.53 127.16 51.20
C MET A 14 124.64 126.13 50.07
N LYS A 15 125.77 126.07 49.37
CA LYS A 15 126.00 125.07 48.32
C LYS A 15 125.90 123.65 48.88
N LYS A 16 126.46 123.39 50.06
CA LYS A 16 126.39 122.09 50.74
C LYS A 16 124.95 121.76 51.18
N GLU A 17 124.19 122.72 51.69
CA GLU A 17 122.77 122.54 52.03
C GLU A 17 121.91 122.29 50.77
N TYR A 18 122.16 123.01 49.68
CA TYR A 18 121.50 122.78 48.39
C TYR A 18 121.90 121.42 47.80
N GLU A 19 123.15 121.00 47.90
CA GLU A 19 123.62 119.67 47.49
C GLU A 19 122.96 118.56 48.31
N GLU A 20 122.83 118.73 49.64
CA GLU A 20 122.09 117.79 50.49
C GLU A 20 120.60 117.76 50.18
N LYS A 21 120.00 118.92 49.89
CA LYS A 21 118.58 119.02 49.51
C LYS A 21 118.33 118.38 48.14
N ILE A 22 119.22 118.60 47.17
CA ILE A 22 119.19 117.94 45.86
C ILE A 22 119.37 116.44 46.04
N LYS A 23 120.28 115.99 46.91
CA LYS A 23 120.50 114.57 47.19
C LYS A 23 119.27 113.91 47.82
N LYS A 24 118.68 114.53 48.85
CA LYS A 24 117.42 114.07 49.48
C LYS A 24 116.27 114.02 48.47
N MET A 25 116.11 115.07 47.66
CA MET A 25 115.06 115.14 46.63
C MET A 25 115.29 114.11 45.53
N THR A 26 116.53 113.83 45.14
CA THR A 26 116.89 112.80 44.16
C THR A 26 116.59 111.40 44.71
N GLU A 27 116.88 111.16 45.98
CA GLU A 27 116.61 109.88 46.64
C GLU A 27 115.11 109.65 46.88
N GLU A 28 114.35 110.72 47.18
CA GLU A 28 112.89 110.68 47.26
C GLU A 28 112.24 110.47 45.89
N ASN A 29 112.71 111.17 44.84
CA ASN A 29 112.28 110.91 43.47
C ASN A 29 112.59 109.48 43.03
N LYS A 30 113.73 108.92 43.42
CA LYS A 30 114.07 107.51 43.15
C LYS A 30 113.08 106.55 43.83
N LYS A 31 112.73 106.79 45.10
CA LYS A 31 111.71 106.01 45.81
C LYS A 31 110.34 106.12 45.16
N GLN A 32 109.95 107.32 44.72
CA GLN A 32 108.70 107.52 43.98
C GLN A 32 108.69 106.78 42.64
N ILE A 33 109.81 106.78 41.90
CA ILE A 33 109.96 106.02 40.65
C ILE A 33 109.85 104.51 40.90
N GLU A 34 110.49 104.01 41.95
CA GLU A 34 110.41 102.60 42.36
C GLU A 34 108.97 102.21 42.78
N GLU A 35 108.28 103.08 43.51
CA GLU A 35 106.89 102.86 43.93
C GLU A 35 105.92 102.90 42.75
N VAL A 36 106.08 103.85 41.82
CA VAL A 36 105.30 103.90 40.57
C VAL A 36 105.53 102.62 39.74
N LYS A 37 106.77 102.12 39.67
CA LYS A 37 107.07 100.86 39.00
C LYS A 37 106.40 99.66 39.68
N ARG A 38 106.36 99.63 41.02
CA ARG A 38 105.67 98.61 41.81
C ARG A 38 104.16 98.64 41.56
N LEU A 39 103.55 99.83 41.64
CA LEU A 39 102.11 100.02 41.41
C LEU A 39 101.72 99.66 39.98
N LYS A 40 102.51 100.04 38.97
CA LYS A 40 102.29 99.63 37.58
C LYS A 40 102.34 98.11 37.41
N GLY A 41 103.27 97.44 38.09
CA GLY A 41 103.35 95.98 38.10
C GLY A 41 102.15 95.30 38.78
N LEU A 42 101.59 95.91 39.83
CA LEU A 42 100.37 95.43 40.48
C LEU A 42 99.12 95.63 39.60
N ILE A 43 98.99 96.79 38.97
CA ILE A 43 97.89 97.07 38.02
C ILE A 43 97.93 96.07 36.87
N LEU A 44 99.09 95.81 36.28
CA LEU A 44 99.21 94.84 35.18
C LEU A 44 98.78 93.43 35.61
N LYS A 45 99.22 92.95 36.78
CA LYS A 45 98.79 91.65 37.33
C LYS A 45 97.29 91.60 37.60
N GLN A 46 96.71 92.71 38.05
CA GLN A 46 95.27 92.80 38.28
C GLN A 46 94.50 92.79 36.96
N GLU A 47 94.98 93.48 35.93
CA GLU A 47 94.39 93.47 34.58
C GLU A 47 94.47 92.08 33.95
N GLU A 48 95.60 91.38 34.09
CA GLU A 48 95.76 89.98 33.64
C GLU A 48 94.77 89.05 34.35
N ALA A 49 94.68 89.12 35.69
CA ALA A 49 93.73 88.31 36.46
C ALA A 49 92.27 88.63 36.11
N GLN A 50 91.93 89.90 35.88
CA GLN A 50 90.60 90.30 35.44
C GLN A 50 90.29 89.78 34.04
N THR A 51 91.26 89.82 33.12
CA THR A 51 91.10 89.28 31.76
C THR A 51 90.85 87.77 31.79
N GLU A 52 91.56 87.03 32.63
CA GLU A 52 91.34 85.58 32.81
C GLU A 52 89.95 85.27 33.38
N ILE A 53 89.51 86.02 34.39
CA ILE A 53 88.16 85.89 34.97
C ILE A 53 87.07 86.19 33.91
N VAL A 54 87.23 87.27 33.15
CA VAL A 54 86.28 87.64 32.10
C VAL A 54 86.23 86.56 31.03
N SER A 55 87.37 86.05 30.57
CA SER A 55 87.42 84.96 29.59
C SER A 55 86.73 83.69 30.11
N GLY A 56 86.92 83.34 31.39
CA GLY A 56 86.22 82.22 32.02
C GLY A 56 84.70 82.41 32.08
N TYR A 57 84.22 83.63 32.35
CA TYR A 57 82.79 83.94 32.31
C TYR A 57 82.22 83.92 30.89
N GLU A 58 82.96 84.41 29.89
CA GLU A 58 82.55 84.35 28.48
C GLU A 58 82.39 82.91 28.00
N GLU A 59 83.30 82.01 28.38
CA GLU A 59 83.18 80.58 28.06
C GLU A 59 81.95 79.95 28.74
N GLN A 60 81.71 80.24 30.01
CA GLN A 60 80.51 79.77 30.72
C GLN A 60 79.22 80.29 30.09
N ILE A 61 79.18 81.56 29.71
CA ILE A 61 78.02 82.17 29.02
C ILE A 61 77.79 81.47 27.67
N SER A 62 78.84 81.25 26.89
CA SER A 62 78.75 80.53 25.61
C SER A 62 78.21 79.11 25.79
N GLN A 63 78.67 78.40 26.82
CA GLN A 63 78.19 77.05 27.13
C GLN A 63 76.73 77.05 27.60
N LEU A 64 76.32 78.00 28.44
CA LEU A 64 74.94 78.15 28.88
C LEU A 64 74.00 78.51 27.72
N GLN A 65 74.44 79.34 26.78
CA GLN A 65 73.68 79.66 25.57
C GLN A 65 73.47 78.41 24.70
N LYS A 66 74.51 77.60 24.48
CA LYS A 66 74.38 76.33 23.75
C LYS A 66 73.41 75.38 24.43
N ASN A 67 73.53 75.22 25.76
CA ASN A 67 72.63 74.36 26.53
C ASN A 67 71.18 74.85 26.45
N THR A 68 70.95 76.16 26.50
CA THR A 68 69.61 76.76 26.38
C THR A 68 69.00 76.44 25.01
N GLN A 69 69.76 76.57 23.92
CA GLN A 69 69.29 76.22 22.58
C GLN A 69 68.92 74.73 22.45
N VAL A 70 69.71 73.84 23.07
CA VAL A 70 69.39 72.40 23.07
C VAL A 70 68.11 72.13 23.87
N ILE A 71 67.94 72.76 25.03
CA ILE A 71 66.74 72.62 25.86
C ILE A 71 65.50 73.12 25.11
N GLU A 72 65.60 74.24 24.38
CA GLU A 72 64.50 74.75 23.56
C GLU A 72 64.09 73.77 22.46
N LYS A 73 65.06 73.20 21.72
CA LYS A 73 64.77 72.18 20.70
C LYS A 73 64.13 70.92 21.29
N GLN A 74 64.66 70.43 22.41
CA GLN A 74 64.09 69.26 23.09
C GLN A 74 62.66 69.54 23.59
N LYS A 75 62.37 70.78 24.02
CA LYS A 75 61.03 71.17 24.43
C LYS A 75 60.06 71.18 23.25
N GLU A 76 60.48 71.63 22.07
CA GLU A 76 59.67 71.57 20.84
C GLU A 76 59.39 70.12 20.45
N GLU A 77 60.40 69.24 20.43
CA GLU A 77 60.25 67.81 20.14
C GLU A 77 59.30 67.12 21.16
N ILE A 78 59.41 67.45 22.44
CA ILE A 78 58.52 66.92 23.48
C ILE A 78 57.06 67.34 23.23
N GLU A 79 56.82 68.58 22.82
CA GLU A 79 55.46 69.06 22.58
C GLU A 79 54.86 68.44 21.30
N GLU A 80 55.67 68.20 20.27
CA GLU A 80 55.27 67.45 19.07
C GLU A 80 54.87 66.01 19.41
N VAL A 81 55.75 65.28 20.12
CA VAL A 81 55.48 63.90 20.56
C VAL A 81 54.24 63.83 21.45
N LYS A 82 54.03 64.83 22.31
CA LYS A 82 52.84 64.92 23.16
C LYS A 82 51.56 65.15 22.36
N GLN A 83 51.63 65.94 21.29
CA GLN A 83 50.52 66.12 20.37
C GLN A 83 50.20 64.83 19.61
N GLU A 84 51.22 64.16 19.06
CA GLU A 84 51.05 62.86 18.40
C GLU A 84 50.44 61.82 19.33
N ASN A 85 50.93 61.72 20.58
CA ASN A 85 50.41 60.79 21.57
C ASN A 85 48.92 61.06 21.87
N LYS A 86 48.51 62.33 21.95
CA LYS A 86 47.11 62.71 22.11
C LYS A 86 46.25 62.30 20.92
N GLU A 87 46.78 62.38 19.70
CA GLU A 87 46.07 61.93 18.50
C GLU A 87 45.95 60.41 18.43
N LEU A 88 47.02 59.69 18.77
CA LEU A 88 47.02 58.23 18.88
C LEU A 88 46.04 57.75 19.95
N GLN A 89 45.98 58.40 21.11
CA GLN A 89 44.99 58.10 22.16
C GLN A 89 43.55 58.24 21.63
N LYS A 90 43.25 59.34 20.93
CA LYS A 90 41.92 59.53 20.30
C LYS A 90 41.62 58.46 19.25
N SER A 91 42.61 58.03 18.48
CA SER A 91 42.47 56.97 17.48
C SER A 91 42.15 55.63 18.14
N ILE A 92 42.87 55.30 19.23
CA ILE A 92 42.64 54.09 20.03
C ILE A 92 41.23 54.11 20.65
N GLU A 93 40.79 55.24 21.21
CA GLU A 93 39.44 55.38 21.75
C GLU A 93 38.37 55.11 20.68
N ARG A 94 38.52 55.71 19.49
CA ARG A 94 37.61 55.45 18.36
C ARG A 94 37.60 53.98 17.97
N ALA A 95 38.77 53.37 17.81
CA ALA A 95 38.88 51.95 17.48
C ALA A 95 38.21 51.05 18.53
N ASN A 96 38.41 51.35 19.82
CA ASN A 96 37.77 50.61 20.91
C ASN A 96 36.24 50.76 20.88
N THR A 97 35.71 51.95 20.62
CA THR A 97 34.25 52.13 20.49
C THR A 97 33.68 51.34 19.32
N GLU A 98 34.41 51.22 18.22
CA GLU A 98 33.99 50.44 17.06
C GLU A 98 34.04 48.94 17.33
N ILE A 99 35.09 48.45 18.00
CA ILE A 99 35.20 47.06 18.46
C ILE A 99 34.01 46.69 19.34
N GLU A 100 33.60 47.55 20.28
CA GLU A 100 32.44 47.28 21.14
C GLU A 100 31.12 47.25 20.37
N LYS A 101 30.95 48.09 19.35
CA LYS A 101 29.78 48.00 18.44
C LYS A 101 29.78 46.68 17.69
N GLN A 102 30.92 46.30 17.12
CA GLN A 102 31.06 45.05 16.37
C GLN A 102 30.80 43.82 17.25
N LYS A 103 31.29 43.81 18.50
CA LYS A 103 30.98 42.75 19.48
C LYS A 103 29.48 42.62 19.72
N LYS A 104 28.76 43.73 19.91
CA LYS A 104 27.29 43.72 20.10
C LYS A 104 26.56 43.17 18.87
N ILE A 105 27.00 43.54 17.67
CA ILE A 105 26.46 43.01 16.41
C ILE A 105 26.69 41.49 16.33
N ILE A 106 27.91 41.02 16.60
CA ILE A 106 28.24 39.59 16.59
C ILE A 106 27.40 38.82 17.62
N GLN A 107 27.23 39.36 18.83
CA GLN A 107 26.37 38.74 19.85
C GLN A 107 24.92 38.62 19.38
N THR A 108 24.39 39.69 18.77
CA THR A 108 23.01 39.72 18.26
C THR A 108 22.84 38.72 17.12
N LEU A 109 23.73 38.73 16.13
CA LEU A 109 23.71 37.78 15.02
C LEU A 109 23.87 36.33 15.48
N SER A 110 24.71 36.08 16.48
CA SER A 110 24.86 34.74 17.09
C SER A 110 23.60 34.30 17.83
N GLY A 111 22.89 35.23 18.47
CA GLY A 111 21.58 34.99 19.08
C GLY A 111 20.52 34.63 18.04
N ILE A 112 20.42 35.42 16.97
CA ILE A 112 19.51 35.17 15.85
C ILE A 112 19.83 33.82 15.19
N GLY A 113 21.10 33.53 14.92
CA GLY A 113 21.53 32.27 14.32
C GLY A 113 21.16 31.05 15.15
N ARG A 114 21.31 31.12 16.49
CA ARG A 114 20.84 30.05 17.39
C ARG A 114 19.33 29.86 17.32
N LYS A 115 18.56 30.95 17.42
CA LYS A 115 17.10 30.89 17.34
C LYS A 115 16.61 30.33 16.00
N MET A 116 17.20 30.77 14.89
CA MET A 116 16.86 30.24 13.56
C MET A 116 17.15 28.73 13.46
N LYS A 117 18.25 28.26 14.05
CA LYS A 117 18.58 26.83 14.09
C LYS A 117 17.56 26.05 14.92
N GLU A 118 17.18 26.57 16.10
CA GLU A 118 16.17 25.96 16.96
C GLU A 118 14.79 25.91 16.28
N ASP A 119 14.38 27.01 15.64
CA ASP A 119 13.12 27.09 14.88
C ASP A 119 13.12 26.10 13.69
N GLN A 120 14.23 25.99 12.95
CA GLN A 120 14.38 25.01 11.88
C GLN A 120 14.33 23.57 12.39
N GLU A 121 15.01 23.27 13.49
CA GLU A 121 14.99 21.93 14.10
C GLU A 121 13.58 21.55 14.56
N LYS A 122 12.84 22.51 15.12
CA LYS A 122 11.44 22.32 15.50
C LYS A 122 10.56 22.01 14.29
N ILE A 123 10.66 22.79 13.22
CA ILE A 123 9.90 22.57 11.98
C ILE A 123 10.23 21.20 11.38
N ILE A 124 11.51 20.82 11.35
CA ILE A 124 11.94 19.52 10.84
C ILE A 124 11.33 18.40 11.68
N LYS A 125 11.41 18.49 13.02
CA LYS A 125 10.81 17.49 13.92
C LYS A 125 9.31 17.34 13.70
N GLU A 126 8.57 18.45 13.66
CA GLU A 126 7.12 18.43 13.40
C GLU A 126 6.80 17.77 12.05
N LYS A 127 7.55 18.12 11.01
CA LYS A 127 7.33 17.54 9.68
C LYS A 127 7.69 16.06 9.59
N VAL A 128 8.75 15.63 10.29
CA VAL A 128 9.10 14.21 10.40
C VAL A 128 7.99 13.44 11.10
N THR A 129 7.47 13.95 12.22
CA THR A 129 6.34 13.31 12.93
C THR A 129 5.11 13.17 12.05
N ILE A 130 4.72 14.22 11.32
CA ILE A 130 3.57 14.14 10.39
C ILE A 130 3.82 13.09 9.30
N LEU A 131 5.01 13.06 8.70
CA LEU A 131 5.34 12.08 7.66
C LEU A 131 5.39 10.65 8.20
N GLU A 132 5.84 10.44 9.44
CA GLU A 132 5.81 9.13 10.11
C GLU A 132 4.37 8.67 10.36
N GLU A 133 3.48 9.56 10.79
CA GLU A 133 2.06 9.29 10.96
C GLU A 133 1.36 8.94 9.64
N GLU A 134 1.59 9.73 8.59
CA GLU A 134 1.05 9.47 7.25
C GLU A 134 1.57 8.13 6.69
N LEU A 135 2.85 7.82 6.87
CA LEU A 135 3.45 6.57 6.42
C LEU A 135 2.84 5.37 7.15
N GLU A 136 2.64 5.46 8.45
CA GLU A 136 1.99 4.41 9.23
C GLU A 136 0.51 4.22 8.83
N GLN A 137 -0.20 5.31 8.52
CA GLN A 137 -1.56 5.24 8.01
C GLN A 137 -1.63 4.54 6.64
N ILE A 138 -0.76 4.93 5.69
CA ILE A 138 -0.67 4.31 4.37
C ILE A 138 -0.32 2.83 4.51
N LYS A 139 0.61 2.48 5.40
CA LYS A 139 1.01 1.09 5.66
C LYS A 139 -0.17 0.25 6.17
N LYS A 140 -0.98 0.78 7.09
CA LYS A 140 -2.20 0.11 7.57
C LYS A 140 -3.24 -0.05 6.46
N GLU A 141 -3.46 0.98 5.64
CA GLU A 141 -4.41 0.89 4.53
C GLU A 141 -3.95 -0.14 3.49
N ASN A 142 -2.65 -0.16 3.17
CA ASN A 142 -2.08 -1.12 2.24
C ASN A 142 -2.21 -2.55 2.76
N GLN A 143 -1.92 -2.80 4.05
CA GLN A 143 -2.14 -4.10 4.67
C GLN A 143 -3.60 -4.55 4.61
N ARG A 144 -4.56 -3.62 4.80
CA ARG A 144 -5.99 -3.93 4.65
C ARG A 144 -6.34 -4.33 3.22
N LYS A 145 -5.87 -3.56 2.23
CA LYS A 145 -6.11 -3.85 0.80
C LYS A 145 -5.47 -5.17 0.36
N VAL A 146 -4.29 -5.50 0.88
CA VAL A 146 -3.65 -6.80 0.62
C VAL A 146 -4.52 -7.94 1.13
N LYS A 147 -5.04 -7.85 2.36
CA LYS A 147 -5.96 -8.87 2.92
C LYS A 147 -7.25 -9.01 2.11
N GLU A 148 -7.88 -7.88 1.77
CA GLU A 148 -9.10 -7.87 0.94
C GLU A 148 -8.85 -8.52 -0.43
N ASN A 149 -7.68 -8.26 -1.03
CA ASN A 149 -7.31 -8.87 -2.30
C ASN A 149 -7.00 -10.37 -2.17
N GLU A 150 -6.42 -10.81 -1.06
CA GLU A 150 -6.25 -12.24 -0.74
C GLU A 150 -7.62 -12.93 -0.63
N GLU A 151 -8.58 -12.34 0.10
CA GLU A 151 -9.95 -12.85 0.25
C GLU A 151 -10.66 -12.95 -1.11
N LEU A 152 -10.63 -11.89 -1.92
CA LEU A 152 -11.21 -11.90 -3.27
C LEU A 152 -10.56 -12.96 -4.17
N ASN A 153 -9.24 -13.15 -4.09
CA ASN A 153 -8.58 -14.22 -4.85
C ASN A 153 -9.03 -15.62 -4.40
N THR A 154 -9.30 -15.82 -3.11
CA THR A 154 -9.88 -17.08 -2.64
C THR A 154 -11.30 -17.31 -3.17
N GLU A 155 -12.13 -16.27 -3.19
CA GLU A 155 -13.49 -16.32 -3.73
C GLU A 155 -13.50 -16.59 -5.24
N ILE A 156 -12.64 -15.91 -6.01
CA ILE A 156 -12.46 -16.16 -7.43
C ILE A 156 -12.06 -17.61 -7.68
N LYS A 157 -11.17 -18.17 -6.86
CA LYS A 157 -10.74 -19.56 -6.98
C LYS A 157 -11.89 -20.53 -6.70
N ASP A 158 -12.72 -20.25 -5.71
CA ASP A 158 -13.89 -21.07 -5.39
C ASP A 158 -14.93 -21.04 -6.52
N ILE A 159 -15.29 -19.85 -7.01
CA ILE A 159 -16.19 -19.69 -8.17
C ILE A 159 -15.64 -20.41 -9.40
N THR A 160 -14.32 -20.34 -9.64
CA THR A 160 -13.68 -21.04 -10.75
C THR A 160 -13.82 -22.55 -10.63
N ASN A 161 -13.74 -23.11 -9.41
CA ASN A 161 -13.96 -24.54 -9.18
C ASN A 161 -15.43 -24.92 -9.38
N GLN A 162 -16.37 -24.12 -8.85
CA GLN A 162 -17.81 -24.34 -9.06
C GLN A 162 -18.19 -24.30 -10.54
N LEU A 163 -17.57 -23.41 -11.33
CA LEU A 163 -17.76 -23.35 -12.78
C LEU A 163 -17.29 -24.63 -13.48
N LYS A 164 -16.15 -25.21 -13.04
CA LYS A 164 -15.66 -26.49 -13.58
C LYS A 164 -16.62 -27.63 -13.26
N GLU A 165 -17.08 -27.73 -12.01
CA GLU A 165 -18.07 -28.73 -11.61
C GLU A 165 -19.38 -28.59 -12.40
N MET A 166 -19.84 -27.35 -12.61
CA MET A 166 -21.02 -27.07 -13.42
C MET A 166 -20.85 -27.52 -14.87
N ASP A 167 -19.66 -27.30 -15.47
CA ASP A 167 -19.38 -27.77 -16.83
C ASP A 167 -19.30 -29.30 -16.91
N GLU A 168 -18.75 -29.98 -15.90
CA GLU A 168 -18.79 -31.45 -15.80
C GLU A 168 -20.23 -31.99 -15.71
N ILE A 169 -21.08 -31.36 -14.88
CA ILE A 169 -22.50 -31.71 -14.76
C ILE A 169 -23.23 -31.49 -16.09
N LYS A 170 -22.96 -30.39 -16.81
CA LYS A 170 -23.54 -30.16 -18.14
C LYS A 170 -23.16 -31.27 -19.11
N GLN A 171 -21.90 -31.67 -19.15
CA GLN A 171 -21.43 -32.77 -20.02
C GLN A 171 -22.13 -34.09 -19.68
N LEU A 172 -22.24 -34.42 -18.40
CA LEU A 172 -22.96 -35.62 -17.96
C LEU A 172 -24.44 -35.55 -18.34
N ASN A 173 -25.08 -34.38 -18.24
CA ASN A 173 -26.47 -34.20 -18.62
C ASN A 173 -26.69 -34.41 -20.12
N ILE A 174 -25.79 -33.89 -20.96
CA ILE A 174 -25.80 -34.14 -22.41
C ILE A 174 -25.74 -35.66 -22.69
N GLN A 175 -24.78 -36.37 -22.08
CA GLN A 175 -24.66 -37.83 -22.24
C GLN A 175 -25.90 -38.60 -21.75
N ARG A 176 -26.48 -38.19 -20.61
CA ARG A 176 -27.72 -38.78 -20.10
C ARG A 176 -28.88 -38.55 -21.07
N ASN A 177 -29.02 -37.36 -21.62
CA ASN A 177 -30.07 -37.06 -22.60
C ASN A 177 -29.89 -37.87 -23.89
N GLU A 178 -28.68 -38.02 -24.40
CA GLU A 178 -28.39 -38.89 -25.54
C GLU A 178 -28.80 -40.34 -25.27
N THR A 179 -28.50 -40.85 -24.07
CA THR A 179 -28.88 -42.21 -23.65
C THR A 179 -30.39 -42.36 -23.52
N ILE A 180 -31.06 -41.36 -22.96
CA ILE A 180 -32.53 -41.32 -22.85
C ILE A 180 -33.16 -41.36 -24.25
N THR A 181 -32.67 -40.55 -25.20
CA THR A 181 -33.17 -40.57 -26.59
C THR A 181 -33.02 -41.94 -27.23
N LYS A 182 -31.85 -42.60 -27.08
CA LYS A 182 -31.64 -43.97 -27.58
C LYS A 182 -32.62 -44.97 -26.97
N LEU A 183 -32.84 -44.91 -25.65
CA LEU A 183 -33.80 -45.77 -24.98
C LEU A 183 -35.24 -45.53 -25.48
N TYR A 184 -35.63 -44.29 -25.75
CA TYR A 184 -36.93 -43.99 -26.35
C TYR A 184 -37.06 -44.58 -27.77
N GLU A 185 -36.02 -44.48 -28.60
CA GLU A 185 -35.99 -45.08 -29.94
C GLU A 185 -36.09 -46.61 -29.92
N GLU A 186 -35.34 -47.26 -29.02
CA GLU A 186 -35.39 -48.71 -28.81
C GLU A 186 -36.77 -49.16 -28.31
N ASN A 187 -37.37 -48.43 -27.37
CA ASN A 187 -38.67 -48.76 -26.81
C ASN A 187 -39.79 -48.60 -27.86
N GLU A 188 -39.75 -47.56 -28.68
CA GLU A 188 -40.67 -47.41 -29.82
C GLU A 188 -40.48 -48.53 -30.85
N THR A 189 -39.25 -48.98 -31.09
CA THR A 189 -38.97 -50.11 -31.99
C THR A 189 -39.54 -51.41 -31.41
N LEU A 190 -39.30 -51.68 -30.14
CA LEU A 190 -39.84 -52.85 -29.43
C LEU A 190 -41.37 -52.83 -29.44
N LYS A 191 -41.98 -51.67 -29.17
CA LYS A 191 -43.43 -51.49 -29.22
C LYS A 191 -43.98 -51.84 -30.61
N LYS A 192 -43.37 -51.33 -31.68
CA LYS A 192 -43.75 -51.70 -33.06
C LYS A 192 -43.56 -53.19 -33.33
N THR A 193 -42.49 -53.82 -32.84
CA THR A 193 -42.28 -55.27 -32.99
C THR A 193 -43.36 -56.08 -32.27
N VAL A 194 -43.74 -55.67 -31.05
CA VAL A 194 -44.82 -56.31 -30.28
C VAL A 194 -46.17 -56.10 -30.95
N GLU A 195 -46.46 -54.90 -31.44
CA GLU A 195 -47.68 -54.59 -32.22
C GLU A 195 -47.75 -55.48 -33.46
N ASN A 196 -46.67 -55.55 -34.25
CA ASN A 196 -46.58 -56.42 -35.42
C ASN A 196 -46.76 -57.90 -35.07
N PHE A 197 -46.14 -58.39 -33.98
CA PHE A 197 -46.29 -59.76 -33.51
C PHE A 197 -47.72 -60.06 -33.05
N THR A 198 -48.34 -59.13 -32.34
CA THR A 198 -49.74 -59.25 -31.88
C THR A 198 -50.69 -59.27 -33.06
N GLN A 199 -50.46 -58.43 -34.07
CA GLN A 199 -51.23 -58.40 -35.30
C GLN A 199 -51.05 -59.69 -36.11
N ASP A 200 -49.81 -60.22 -36.23
CA ASP A 200 -49.54 -61.53 -36.84
C ASP A 200 -50.27 -62.65 -36.10
N LEU A 201 -50.23 -62.64 -34.77
CA LEU A 201 -50.93 -63.62 -33.94
C LEU A 201 -52.44 -63.54 -34.11
N GLN A 202 -53.04 -62.35 -34.07
CA GLN A 202 -54.47 -62.14 -34.34
C GLN A 202 -54.85 -62.61 -35.74
N SER A 203 -54.02 -62.33 -36.75
CA SER A 203 -54.25 -62.81 -38.12
C SER A 203 -54.18 -64.33 -38.23
N LYS A 204 -53.28 -64.99 -37.49
CA LYS A 204 -53.19 -66.46 -37.44
C LYS A 204 -54.37 -67.08 -36.71
N ILE A 205 -54.80 -66.48 -35.60
CA ILE A 205 -55.99 -66.94 -34.84
C ILE A 205 -57.26 -66.77 -35.68
N MET A 206 -57.43 -65.66 -36.41
CA MET A 206 -58.60 -65.47 -37.28
C MET A 206 -58.60 -66.41 -38.50
N ASN A 207 -57.44 -66.89 -38.95
CA ASN A 207 -57.31 -67.77 -40.11
C ASN A 207 -57.34 -69.27 -39.76
N GLU A 208 -57.32 -69.66 -38.47
CA GLU A 208 -57.65 -71.03 -38.07
C GLU A 208 -59.17 -71.21 -38.11
N THR A 209 -59.60 -72.04 -39.04
CA THR A 209 -61.01 -72.21 -39.44
C THR A 209 -61.89 -72.70 -38.30
N TYR A 210 -63.00 -71.99 -38.06
CA TYR A 210 -64.16 -72.37 -37.23
C TYR A 210 -64.73 -73.74 -37.66
N TYR A 211 -64.15 -74.82 -37.14
CA TYR A 211 -64.69 -76.16 -37.23
C TYR A 211 -64.52 -76.84 -35.87
N VAL A 212 -65.63 -77.23 -35.26
CA VAL A 212 -65.59 -78.03 -34.05
C VAL A 212 -65.00 -79.41 -34.39
N ASP A 213 -63.85 -79.76 -33.81
CA ASP A 213 -63.19 -81.04 -34.06
C ASP A 213 -64.14 -82.21 -33.72
N LYS A 214 -64.52 -82.97 -34.75
CA LYS A 214 -65.39 -84.15 -34.67
C LYS A 214 -64.95 -85.15 -33.58
N ARG A 215 -63.65 -85.24 -33.27
CA ARG A 215 -63.11 -86.08 -32.20
C ARG A 215 -63.49 -85.56 -30.81
N ILE A 216 -63.43 -84.24 -30.62
CA ILE A 216 -63.81 -83.59 -29.36
C ILE A 216 -65.31 -83.77 -29.13
N VAL A 217 -66.14 -83.51 -30.15
CA VAL A 217 -67.60 -83.70 -30.08
C VAL A 217 -67.97 -85.14 -29.75
N ASN A 218 -67.40 -86.11 -30.48
CA ASN A 218 -67.67 -87.52 -30.24
C ASN A 218 -67.27 -87.92 -28.81
N LYS A 219 -66.11 -87.46 -28.32
CA LYS A 219 -65.65 -87.78 -26.97
C LYS A 219 -66.56 -87.17 -25.90
N LEU A 220 -67.08 -85.96 -26.13
CA LEU A 220 -68.05 -85.31 -25.25
C LEU A 220 -69.39 -86.05 -25.24
N LEU A 221 -69.95 -86.41 -26.40
CA LEU A 221 -71.19 -87.17 -26.50
C LEU A 221 -71.09 -88.58 -25.90
N ILE A 222 -69.99 -89.29 -26.20
CA ILE A 222 -69.74 -90.62 -25.63
C ILE A 222 -69.63 -90.52 -24.10
N SER A 223 -68.90 -89.53 -23.59
CA SER A 223 -68.76 -89.33 -22.14
C SER A 223 -70.09 -88.97 -21.48
N TYR A 224 -70.93 -88.16 -22.15
CA TYR A 224 -72.27 -87.82 -21.67
C TYR A 224 -73.15 -89.07 -21.52
N ILE A 225 -73.14 -89.95 -22.53
CA ILE A 225 -73.99 -91.16 -22.51
C ILE A 225 -73.48 -92.18 -21.50
N THR A 226 -72.16 -92.46 -21.50
CA THR A 226 -71.56 -93.57 -20.74
C THR A 226 -71.28 -93.27 -19.27
N LYS A 227 -71.11 -91.99 -18.88
CA LYS A 227 -70.78 -91.60 -17.50
C LYS A 227 -71.89 -90.75 -16.89
N PRO A 228 -72.95 -91.36 -16.33
CA PRO A 228 -74.11 -90.62 -15.82
C PRO A 228 -73.78 -89.63 -14.70
N HIS A 229 -72.75 -89.90 -13.90
CA HIS A 229 -72.30 -89.02 -12.80
C HIS A 229 -71.52 -87.78 -13.27
N GLN A 230 -71.05 -87.73 -14.53
CA GLN A 230 -70.32 -86.59 -15.11
C GLN A 230 -71.15 -85.80 -16.12
N ARG A 231 -72.42 -86.16 -16.30
CA ARG A 231 -73.30 -85.52 -17.30
C ARG A 231 -73.42 -84.02 -17.10
N MET A 232 -73.55 -83.56 -15.86
CA MET A 232 -73.70 -82.14 -15.57
C MET A 232 -72.44 -81.34 -15.90
N GLU A 233 -71.27 -81.89 -15.61
CA GLU A 233 -69.98 -81.24 -15.96
C GLU A 233 -69.79 -81.15 -17.47
N ILE A 234 -70.16 -82.20 -18.19
CA ILE A 234 -70.07 -82.26 -19.65
C ILE A 234 -71.07 -81.29 -20.29
N VAL A 235 -72.29 -81.21 -19.77
CA VAL A 235 -73.31 -80.25 -20.23
C VAL A 235 -72.90 -78.81 -19.91
N ASN A 236 -72.28 -78.56 -18.75
CA ASN A 236 -71.72 -77.25 -18.42
C ASN A 236 -70.58 -76.88 -19.40
N LEU A 237 -69.70 -77.82 -19.73
CA LEU A 237 -68.66 -77.60 -20.74
C LEU A 237 -69.24 -77.34 -22.14
N MET A 238 -70.24 -78.12 -22.57
CA MET A 238 -70.98 -77.90 -23.82
C MET A 238 -71.68 -76.52 -23.83
N SER A 239 -72.25 -76.07 -22.70
CA SER A 239 -72.87 -74.76 -22.58
C SER A 239 -71.87 -73.60 -22.66
N LYS A 240 -70.63 -73.81 -22.19
CA LYS A 240 -69.52 -72.85 -22.37
C LYS A 240 -69.02 -72.82 -23.81
N ILE A 241 -69.05 -73.96 -24.51
CA ILE A 241 -68.67 -74.02 -25.94
C ILE A 241 -69.71 -73.31 -26.82
N MET A 242 -70.99 -73.29 -26.44
CA MET A 242 -72.05 -72.52 -27.12
C MET A 242 -72.16 -71.06 -26.65
N ASP A 243 -71.27 -70.60 -25.75
CA ASP A 243 -71.35 -69.27 -25.11
C ASP A 243 -72.73 -68.93 -24.49
N PHE A 244 -73.41 -69.91 -23.89
CA PHE A 244 -74.66 -69.63 -23.17
C PHE A 244 -74.39 -68.72 -21.96
N THR A 245 -75.21 -67.69 -21.82
CA THR A 245 -75.22 -66.82 -20.64
C THR A 245 -75.72 -67.57 -19.41
N ASP A 246 -75.36 -67.11 -18.22
CA ASP A 246 -75.80 -67.74 -16.97
C ASP A 246 -77.33 -67.68 -16.79
N GLU A 247 -78.00 -66.73 -17.47
CA GLU A 247 -79.45 -66.62 -17.52
C GLU A 247 -80.10 -67.71 -18.40
N GLU A 248 -79.51 -68.02 -19.56
CA GLU A 248 -79.97 -69.09 -20.45
C GLU A 248 -79.73 -70.48 -19.85
N LYS A 249 -78.60 -70.67 -19.15
CA LYS A 249 -78.31 -71.92 -18.41
C LYS A 249 -79.33 -72.18 -17.30
N ARG A 250 -79.80 -71.13 -16.63
CA ARG A 250 -80.85 -71.21 -15.60
C ARG A 250 -82.20 -71.59 -16.21
N LEU A 251 -82.53 -71.05 -17.39
CA LEU A 251 -83.77 -71.34 -18.11
C LEU A 251 -83.86 -72.81 -18.56
N LEU A 252 -82.73 -73.38 -18.98
CA LEU A 252 -82.63 -74.78 -19.44
C LEU A 252 -82.48 -75.80 -18.29
N GLY A 253 -82.55 -75.35 -17.03
CA GLY A 253 -82.48 -76.22 -15.84
C GLY A 253 -81.09 -76.81 -15.55
N LEU A 254 -80.03 -76.20 -16.08
CA LEU A 254 -78.65 -76.72 -16.03
C LEU A 254 -77.82 -76.15 -14.87
N SER A 255 -78.36 -75.19 -14.12
CA SER A 255 -77.66 -74.59 -12.99
C SER A 255 -77.91 -75.38 -11.70
N GLN A 256 -76.94 -76.19 -11.29
CA GLN A 256 -76.74 -76.54 -9.89
C GLN A 256 -75.45 -75.87 -9.41
N GLU A 257 -75.59 -75.01 -8.41
CA GLU A 257 -74.57 -74.12 -7.88
C GLU A 257 -73.21 -74.79 -7.64
N THR A 258 -72.18 -74.27 -8.29
CA THR A 258 -70.79 -74.32 -7.80
C THR A 258 -70.14 -72.98 -8.08
N THR A 259 -70.40 -72.03 -7.18
CA THR A 259 -69.67 -70.77 -7.04
C THR A 259 -68.23 -71.03 -6.65
N GLN A 260 -67.33 -71.04 -7.63
CA GLN A 260 -65.92 -70.72 -7.42
C GLN A 260 -65.46 -69.75 -8.51
N THR A 261 -65.65 -68.47 -8.23
CA THR A 261 -65.14 -67.38 -9.06
C THR A 261 -64.52 -66.33 -8.15
N GLY A 262 -63.20 -66.35 -8.06
CA GLY A 262 -62.45 -65.31 -7.36
C GLY A 262 -60.96 -65.51 -7.62
N LEU A 263 -60.35 -64.54 -8.32
CA LEU A 263 -58.91 -64.25 -8.47
C LEU A 263 -58.34 -64.19 -9.91
N PHE A 264 -59.10 -64.46 -10.98
CA PHE A 264 -58.55 -64.36 -12.35
C PHE A 264 -58.92 -63.10 -13.16
N ASN A 265 -59.71 -62.17 -12.61
CA ASN A 265 -60.12 -60.92 -13.30
C ASN A 265 -59.04 -59.81 -13.37
N TYR A 266 -57.77 -60.11 -13.10
CA TYR A 266 -56.68 -59.12 -13.17
C TYR A 266 -55.63 -59.39 -14.25
N PHE A 267 -55.78 -60.46 -15.05
CA PHE A 267 -54.73 -60.90 -15.99
C PHE A 267 -55.10 -60.90 -17.47
N PHE A 268 -56.35 -60.65 -17.86
CA PHE A 268 -56.71 -60.41 -19.27
C PHE A 268 -57.39 -59.05 -19.39
N GLY A 269 -56.69 -58.15 -20.07
CA GLY A 269 -57.10 -56.78 -20.32
C GLY A 269 -58.43 -56.70 -21.07
N LYS A 270 -59.11 -55.58 -20.85
CA LYS A 270 -60.26 -55.14 -21.64
C LYS A 270 -59.93 -55.22 -23.13
N THR A 271 -60.57 -56.16 -23.81
CA THR A 271 -60.85 -56.08 -25.23
C THR A 271 -62.33 -55.80 -25.34
N ASP A 272 -62.65 -54.52 -25.53
CA ASP A 272 -63.96 -54.09 -25.98
C ASP A 272 -64.24 -54.71 -27.36
N GLU A 273 -65.52 -54.98 -27.59
CA GLU A 273 -66.13 -55.25 -28.91
C GLU A 273 -65.91 -56.66 -29.49
N TYR A 274 -66.67 -57.62 -28.95
CA TYR A 274 -67.11 -58.79 -29.70
C TYR A 274 -68.62 -58.67 -29.97
N ASP A 275 -68.99 -59.04 -31.19
CA ASP A 275 -70.34 -59.13 -31.74
C ASP A 275 -71.34 -59.80 -30.79
N GLU A 276 -72.61 -59.38 -30.88
CA GLU A 276 -73.71 -59.92 -30.06
C GLU A 276 -73.70 -61.47 -30.03
N PRO A 277 -73.86 -62.09 -28.84
CA PRO A 277 -73.95 -63.54 -28.74
C PRO A 277 -75.11 -64.07 -29.58
N PRO A 278 -74.96 -65.24 -30.23
CA PRO A 278 -76.00 -65.80 -31.10
C PRO A 278 -77.29 -66.04 -30.31
N LYS A 279 -78.37 -65.34 -30.68
CA LYS A 279 -79.69 -65.49 -30.06
C LYS A 279 -80.30 -66.84 -30.45
N TYR A 280 -80.42 -67.75 -29.48
CA TYR A 280 -81.13 -69.01 -29.66
C TYR A 280 -82.62 -68.82 -29.33
N ASP A 281 -83.51 -69.33 -30.19
CA ASP A 281 -84.95 -69.37 -29.90
C ASP A 281 -85.24 -70.49 -28.90
N LEU A 282 -85.47 -70.12 -27.64
CA LEU A 282 -85.60 -71.03 -26.51
C LEU A 282 -87.02 -71.62 -26.35
N LYS A 283 -87.96 -71.29 -27.25
CA LYS A 283 -89.33 -71.82 -27.18
C LYS A 283 -89.37 -73.30 -27.54
N ASP A 284 -89.75 -74.12 -26.57
CA ASP A 284 -90.04 -75.57 -26.68
C ASP A 284 -88.88 -76.49 -27.13
N LYS A 285 -87.62 -76.02 -27.11
CA LYS A 285 -86.43 -76.83 -27.45
C LYS A 285 -85.69 -77.35 -26.22
N THR A 286 -85.16 -78.58 -26.30
CA THR A 286 -84.28 -79.14 -25.25
C THR A 286 -82.82 -78.77 -25.49
N PHE A 287 -81.96 -78.86 -24.46
CA PHE A 287 -80.51 -78.62 -24.59
C PHE A 287 -79.86 -79.46 -25.70
N GLY A 288 -80.35 -80.70 -25.91
CA GLY A 288 -79.87 -81.57 -26.98
C GLY A 288 -80.18 -81.02 -28.37
N ASP A 289 -81.37 -80.42 -28.56
CA ASP A 289 -81.76 -79.83 -29.83
C ASP A 289 -80.92 -78.58 -30.15
N LEU A 290 -80.65 -77.75 -29.14
CA LEU A 290 -79.78 -76.57 -29.26
C LEU A 290 -78.33 -76.95 -29.53
N TRP A 291 -77.82 -78.01 -28.89
CA TRP A 291 -76.47 -78.50 -29.12
C TRP A 291 -76.30 -79.10 -30.53
N VAL A 292 -77.32 -79.80 -31.03
CA VAL A 292 -77.33 -80.30 -32.42
C VAL A 292 -77.42 -79.15 -33.41
N GLU A 293 -78.25 -78.14 -33.15
CA GLU A 293 -78.36 -76.94 -33.99
C GLU A 293 -77.04 -76.15 -34.02
N PHE A 294 -76.37 -76.00 -32.88
CA PHE A 294 -75.03 -75.44 -32.79
C PHE A 294 -74.03 -76.24 -33.63
N LEU A 295 -73.98 -77.57 -33.47
CA LEU A 295 -73.07 -78.41 -34.26
C LEU A 295 -73.37 -78.35 -35.76
N LEU A 296 -74.65 -78.28 -36.16
CA LEU A 296 -75.05 -78.17 -37.56
C LEU A 296 -74.73 -76.79 -38.16
N ARG A 297 -74.83 -75.72 -37.35
CA ARG A 297 -74.46 -74.36 -37.77
C ARG A 297 -72.95 -74.26 -37.94
N GLU A 298 -72.23 -74.80 -36.97
CA GLU A 298 -70.78 -74.77 -36.89
C GLU A 298 -70.10 -75.79 -37.85
N SER A 299 -70.84 -76.81 -38.30
CA SER A 299 -70.45 -77.70 -39.41
C SER A 299 -70.91 -77.20 -40.78
N GLY A 300 -71.53 -76.02 -40.87
CA GLY A 300 -72.02 -75.40 -42.12
C GLY A 300 -73.18 -76.13 -42.80
N SER A 301 -73.96 -76.93 -42.06
CA SER A 301 -75.01 -77.82 -42.60
C SER A 301 -76.45 -77.28 -42.50
N LEU A 302 -76.66 -76.10 -41.89
CA LEU A 302 -77.98 -75.45 -41.79
C LEU A 302 -78.37 -74.61 -43.03
N ASP A 303 -77.43 -74.30 -43.92
CA ASP A 303 -77.70 -73.54 -45.15
C ASP A 303 -78.25 -74.40 -46.32
N ALA A 304 -78.55 -75.69 -46.10
CA ALA A 304 -78.86 -76.65 -47.17
C ALA A 304 -80.30 -77.19 -47.22
N GLN A 305 -81.24 -76.72 -46.39
CA GLN A 305 -82.65 -77.16 -46.42
C GLN A 305 -83.65 -76.00 -46.34
N GLN A 306 -83.88 -75.32 -47.47
CA GLN A 306 -85.16 -74.68 -47.78
C GLN A 306 -85.86 -75.46 -48.91
N PRO A 307 -87.16 -75.77 -48.81
CA PRO A 307 -87.90 -76.44 -49.86
C PRO A 307 -88.21 -75.48 -51.01
N THR A 308 -87.92 -75.94 -52.23
CA THR A 308 -88.44 -75.41 -53.48
C THR A 308 -89.97 -75.44 -53.47
N ASN A 309 -90.61 -74.29 -53.65
CA ASN A 309 -91.96 -74.20 -54.19
C ASN A 309 -92.07 -73.03 -55.16
N GLN A 310 -92.56 -73.38 -56.36
CA GLN A 310 -92.65 -72.58 -57.57
C GLN A 310 -93.61 -71.38 -57.44
N LYS A 311 -93.23 -70.26 -58.06
CA LYS A 311 -93.99 -69.67 -59.16
C LYS A 311 -93.09 -68.89 -60.09
#